data_AF-A0A8T2BKL4-F1
#
_entry.id   AF-A0A8T2BKL4-F1
#
_cell.length_a   1.000
_cell.length_b   1.000
_cell.length_c   1.000
_cell.angle_alpha   90.00
_cell.angle_beta   90.00
_cell.angle_gamma   90.00
#
_symmetry.space_group_name_H-M   'P 1'
#
loop_
_entity.id
_entity.type
_entity.pdbx_description
1 polymer ?
#
loop_
_entity_poly.entity_id
_entity_poly.type
_entity_poly.pdbx_seq_one_letter_code
_entity_poly.pdbx_strand_id
1 'polypeptide(L)'
;MDRFSFLNVVMEVAGILNESRKLFIKNKKLMFSVLAFPLLLNCLVYLFNAIAIKPEITNLILESSLLPMTDPNTPEYAAHLMRVFADFRQFVSSLYIILAVSSIINLLSTLVIVHASALTHKDDSFEIKDFPILTLKYWKGLLVTNFYIALFSLGYWFLFVIILFSIFFFSTKLDSLVAKSHALWILFAVFESYLAIVWNLSMVISILEDTYGIQALGKAAKIVKGMKPKLFLLNLFFGLLSFGLVQILRLIDWSSSFSVTLTTGLVLVSSVFVVRMFQLVTYTVAYFQCKSLQGKDVDSLRDVEYTKLSSTTLMGGLP
;
A
#
# COMPACT_ATOMS: atom_id res chain seq x y z
N MET A 1 30.22 12.78 13.52
CA MET A 1 29.50 13.51 12.45
C MET A 1 28.17 12.83 12.08
N ASP A 2 28.10 11.49 12.08
CA ASP A 2 26.89 10.75 11.64
C ASP A 2 25.66 10.86 12.57
N ARG A 3 25.84 11.02 13.88
CA ARG A 3 24.71 11.15 14.83
C ARG A 3 23.88 12.42 14.57
N PHE A 4 24.53 13.51 14.17
CA PHE A 4 23.86 14.77 13.80
C PHE A 4 23.10 14.63 12.47
N SER A 5 23.64 13.89 11.51
CA SER A 5 22.96 13.61 10.23
C SER A 5 21.69 12.77 10.44
N PHE A 6 21.75 11.71 11.25
CA PHE A 6 20.58 10.89 11.55
C PHE A 6 19.49 11.66 12.30
N LEU A 7 19.86 12.42 13.33
CA LEU A 7 18.91 13.24 14.09
C LEU A 7 18.20 14.28 13.20
N ASN A 8 18.92 14.87 12.23
CA ASN A 8 18.31 15.77 11.26
C ASN A 8 17.26 15.07 10.39
N VAL A 9 17.55 13.87 9.88
CA VAL A 9 16.57 13.08 9.12
C VAL A 9 15.34 12.74 9.96
N VAL A 10 15.53 12.38 11.23
CA VAL A 10 14.42 12.09 12.16
C VAL A 10 13.56 13.34 12.37
N MET A 11 14.17 14.52 12.59
CA MET A 11 13.44 15.78 12.74
C MET A 11 12.65 16.15 11.49
N GLU A 12 13.22 15.94 10.30
CA GLU A 12 12.53 16.17 9.04
C GLU A 12 11.32 15.24 8.87
N VAL A 13 11.47 13.95 9.18
CA VAL A 13 10.35 12.98 9.14
C VAL A 13 9.26 13.35 10.14
N ALA A 14 9.64 13.76 11.36
CA ALA A 14 8.70 14.28 12.35
C ALA A 14 7.98 15.55 11.85
N GLY A 15 8.68 16.40 11.09
CA GLY A 15 8.11 17.55 10.39
C GLY A 15 7.02 17.14 9.39
N ILE A 16 7.30 16.17 8.53
CA ILE A 16 6.33 15.64 7.54
C ILE A 16 5.10 15.06 8.26
N LEU A 17 5.29 14.27 9.32
CA LEU A 17 4.20 13.69 10.10
C LEU A 17 3.35 14.77 10.78
N ASN A 18 3.99 15.81 11.34
CA ASN A 18 3.30 16.92 11.97
C ASN A 18 2.50 17.75 10.96
N GLU A 19 3.05 17.99 9.78
CA GLU A 19 2.35 18.66 8.68
C GLU A 19 1.15 17.84 8.19
N SER A 20 1.31 16.52 8.07
CA SER A 20 0.23 15.60 7.71
C SER A 20 -0.91 15.64 8.75
N ARG A 21 -0.57 15.66 10.04
CA ARG A 21 -1.53 15.85 11.13
C ARG A 21 -2.23 17.22 11.06
N LYS A 22 -1.48 18.30 10.82
CA LYS A 22 -2.05 19.65 10.68
C LYS A 22 -3.04 19.72 9.51
N LEU A 23 -2.71 19.09 8.39
CA LEU A 23 -3.56 18.99 7.21
C LEU A 23 -4.89 18.29 7.54
N PHE A 24 -4.83 17.20 8.31
CA PHE A 24 -6.03 16.50 8.79
C PHE A 24 -6.94 17.39 9.64
N ILE A 25 -6.34 18.21 10.52
CA ILE A 25 -7.07 19.11 11.43
C ILE A 25 -7.62 20.33 10.69
N LYS A 26 -6.88 20.86 9.71
CA LYS A 26 -7.21 22.07 8.95
C LYS A 26 -8.59 22.00 8.30
N ASN A 27 -8.94 20.86 7.70
CA ASN A 27 -10.25 20.62 7.13
C ASN A 27 -10.93 19.38 7.72
N LYS A 28 -11.15 19.42 9.04
CA LYS A 28 -11.68 18.27 9.82
C LYS A 28 -12.97 17.68 9.25
N LYS A 29 -13.88 18.49 8.69
CA LYS A 29 -15.16 18.02 8.15
C LYS A 29 -14.94 17.19 6.88
N LEU A 30 -14.13 17.69 5.95
CA LEU A 30 -13.81 16.98 4.71
C LEU A 30 -13.00 15.72 5.01
N MET A 31 -11.93 15.83 5.79
CA MET A 31 -11.04 14.72 6.11
C MET A 31 -11.76 13.62 6.88
N PHE A 32 -12.66 13.98 7.81
CA PHE A 32 -13.50 12.99 8.49
C PHE A 32 -14.47 12.30 7.53
N SER A 33 -15.12 13.02 6.62
CA SER A 33 -16.02 12.44 5.62
C SER A 33 -15.30 11.44 4.70
N VAL A 34 -14.13 11.85 4.21
CA VAL A 34 -13.28 11.07 3.32
C VAL A 34 -12.64 9.86 4.01
N LEU A 35 -12.49 9.91 5.34
CA LEU A 35 -12.06 8.76 6.14
C LEU A 35 -13.22 7.82 6.46
N ALA A 36 -14.36 8.37 6.92
CA ALA A 36 -15.48 7.60 7.44
C ALA A 36 -16.16 6.78 6.35
N PHE A 37 -16.38 7.36 5.17
CA PHE A 37 -17.10 6.67 4.09
C PHE A 37 -16.38 5.39 3.63
N PRO A 38 -15.09 5.41 3.25
CA PRO A 38 -14.45 4.19 2.81
C PRO A 38 -14.05 3.26 3.97
N LEU A 39 -13.91 3.77 5.21
CA LEU A 39 -13.80 2.93 6.40
C LEU A 39 -15.08 2.09 6.58
N LEU A 40 -16.26 2.70 6.48
CA LEU A 40 -17.54 1.99 6.55
C LEU A 40 -17.64 0.91 5.46
N LEU A 41 -17.23 1.21 4.23
CA LEU A 41 -17.21 0.22 3.15
C LEU A 41 -16.28 -0.95 3.45
N ASN A 42 -15.07 -0.70 3.97
CA ASN A 42 -14.15 -1.76 4.36
C ASN A 42 -14.71 -2.62 5.52
N CYS A 43 -15.36 -1.99 6.49
CA CYS A 43 -16.05 -2.69 7.57
C CYS A 43 -17.16 -3.61 7.02
N LEU A 44 -17.97 -3.12 6.09
CA LEU A 44 -19.03 -3.92 5.45
C LEU A 44 -18.47 -5.11 4.68
N VAL A 45 -17.38 -4.91 3.93
CA VAL A 45 -16.70 -6.01 3.23
C VAL A 45 -16.16 -7.05 4.21
N TYR A 46 -15.55 -6.61 5.32
CA TYR A 46 -15.08 -7.53 6.36
C TYR A 46 -16.22 -8.33 6.98
N LEU A 47 -17.35 -7.69 7.30
CA LEU A 47 -18.53 -8.38 7.83
C LEU A 47 -19.08 -9.39 6.83
N PHE A 48 -19.23 -8.99 5.56
CA PHE A 48 -19.69 -9.89 4.51
C PHE A 48 -18.74 -11.08 4.35
N ASN A 49 -17.43 -10.84 4.36
CA ASN A 49 -16.42 -11.88 4.33
C ASN A 49 -16.55 -12.85 5.51
N ALA A 50 -16.69 -12.34 6.73
CA ALA A 50 -16.84 -13.17 7.93
C ALA A 50 -18.12 -14.04 7.91
N ILE A 51 -19.21 -13.51 7.34
CA ILE A 51 -20.50 -14.20 7.24
C ILE A 51 -20.52 -15.20 6.08
N ALA A 52 -19.93 -14.86 4.93
CA ALA A 52 -19.93 -15.71 3.73
C ALA A 52 -18.90 -16.84 3.82
N ILE A 53 -17.67 -16.53 4.24
CA ILE A 53 -16.57 -17.49 4.18
C ILE A 53 -16.64 -18.54 5.29
N LYS A 54 -17.10 -18.18 6.50
CA LYS A 54 -17.17 -19.12 7.62
C LYS A 54 -18.02 -20.37 7.33
N PRO A 55 -19.27 -20.28 6.82
CA PRO A 55 -20.05 -21.47 6.48
C PRO A 55 -19.45 -22.23 5.29
N GLU A 56 -18.92 -21.55 4.28
CA GLU A 56 -18.26 -22.20 3.12
C GLU A 56 -17.06 -23.06 3.55
N ILE A 57 -16.19 -22.52 4.41
CA ILE A 57 -15.07 -23.28 4.99
C ILE A 57 -15.58 -24.44 5.85
N THR A 58 -16.62 -24.23 6.64
CA THR A 58 -17.17 -25.28 7.52
C THR A 58 -17.71 -26.45 6.69
N ASN A 59 -18.46 -26.17 5.62
CA ASN A 59 -18.98 -27.19 4.71
C ASN A 59 -17.85 -27.92 3.99
N LEU A 60 -16.85 -27.19 3.49
CA LEU A 60 -15.67 -27.76 2.85
C LEU A 60 -14.91 -28.72 3.80
N ILE A 61 -14.71 -28.32 5.06
CA ILE A 61 -14.03 -29.13 6.07
C ILE A 61 -14.85 -30.38 6.40
N LEU A 62 -16.16 -30.23 6.62
CA LEU A 62 -17.06 -31.36 6.91
C LEU A 62 -17.03 -32.37 5.76
N GLU A 63 -17.24 -31.92 4.52
CA GLU A 63 -17.30 -32.81 3.36
C GLU A 63 -15.95 -33.47 3.08
N SER A 64 -14.84 -32.73 3.22
CA SER A 64 -13.49 -33.30 3.07
C SER A 64 -13.13 -34.29 4.18
N SER A 65 -13.67 -34.12 5.38
CA SER A 65 -13.44 -35.05 6.50
C SER A 65 -14.19 -36.38 6.34
N LEU A 66 -15.22 -36.43 5.50
CA LEU A 66 -15.98 -37.64 5.19
C LEU A 66 -15.27 -38.51 4.14
N LEU A 67 -14.48 -37.92 3.23
CA LEU A 67 -13.78 -38.63 2.16
C LEU A 67 -12.90 -39.81 2.62
N PRO A 68 -12.10 -39.70 3.71
CA PRO A 68 -11.27 -40.81 4.19
C PRO A 68 -12.08 -41.95 4.85
N MET A 69 -13.34 -41.69 5.18
CA MET A 69 -14.24 -42.63 5.87
C MET A 69 -15.13 -43.41 4.89
N THR A 70 -15.14 -43.04 3.61
CA THR A 70 -15.94 -43.68 2.56
C THR A 70 -15.05 -44.58 1.69
N ASP A 71 -15.56 -45.78 1.33
CA ASP A 71 -14.82 -46.70 0.46
C ASP A 71 -14.67 -46.09 -0.96
N PRO A 72 -13.43 -45.97 -1.49
CA PRO A 72 -13.14 -45.39 -2.80
C PRO A 72 -13.87 -46.04 -3.98
N ASN A 73 -14.30 -47.30 -3.85
CA ASN A 73 -14.98 -48.04 -4.92
C ASN A 73 -16.49 -47.82 -4.96
N THR A 74 -17.04 -47.01 -4.05
CA THR A 74 -18.48 -46.76 -3.95
C THR A 74 -18.91 -45.52 -4.75
N PRO A 75 -20.15 -45.49 -5.26
CA PRO A 75 -20.71 -44.29 -5.88
C PRO A 75 -20.84 -43.12 -4.88
N GLU A 76 -20.90 -43.42 -3.58
CA GLU A 76 -20.92 -42.43 -2.51
C GLU A 76 -19.62 -41.64 -2.43
N TYR A 77 -18.46 -42.29 -2.57
CA TYR A 77 -17.17 -41.60 -2.62
C TYR A 77 -17.10 -40.60 -3.78
N ALA A 78 -17.55 -41.00 -4.98
CA ALA A 78 -17.60 -40.11 -6.14
C ALA A 78 -18.54 -38.91 -5.91
N ALA A 79 -19.67 -39.12 -5.23
CA ALA A 79 -20.61 -38.05 -4.88
C ALA A 79 -20.02 -37.05 -3.87
N HIS A 80 -19.35 -37.54 -2.82
CA HIS A 80 -18.64 -36.70 -1.84
C HIS A 80 -17.53 -35.89 -2.51
N LEU A 81 -16.73 -36.53 -3.37
CA LEU A 81 -15.65 -35.86 -4.10
C LEU A 81 -16.18 -34.75 -5.02
N MET A 82 -17.28 -35.01 -5.75
CA MET A 82 -17.96 -33.99 -6.55
C MET A 82 -18.48 -32.82 -5.70
N ARG A 83 -19.00 -33.10 -4.49
CA ARG A 83 -19.46 -32.06 -3.56
C ARG A 83 -18.30 -31.22 -3.04
N VAL A 84 -17.17 -31.83 -2.66
CA VAL A 84 -15.95 -31.08 -2.27
C VAL A 84 -15.47 -30.15 -3.39
N PHE A 85 -15.43 -30.61 -4.64
CA PHE A 85 -15.06 -29.75 -5.76
C PHE A 85 -16.05 -28.61 -5.99
N ALA A 86 -17.35 -28.86 -5.81
CA ALA A 86 -18.38 -27.84 -5.91
C ALA A 86 -18.23 -26.78 -4.80
N ASP A 87 -18.05 -27.21 -3.55
CA ASP A 87 -17.84 -26.33 -2.40
C ASP A 87 -16.54 -25.53 -2.51
N PHE A 88 -15.45 -26.18 -2.96
CA PHE A 88 -14.18 -25.51 -3.23
C PHE A 88 -14.33 -24.45 -4.32
N ARG A 89 -15.01 -24.76 -5.41
CA ARG A 89 -15.28 -23.81 -6.50
C ARG A 89 -16.10 -22.63 -6.00
N GLN A 90 -17.12 -22.87 -5.17
CA GLN A 90 -17.93 -21.82 -4.56
C GLN A 90 -17.06 -20.92 -3.66
N PHE A 91 -16.27 -21.52 -2.77
CA PHE A 91 -15.36 -20.79 -1.88
C PHE A 91 -14.37 -19.90 -2.66
N VAL A 92 -13.72 -20.44 -3.70
CA VAL A 92 -12.80 -19.67 -4.54
C VAL A 92 -13.51 -18.53 -5.26
N SER A 93 -14.74 -18.76 -5.75
CA SER A 93 -15.55 -17.74 -6.41
C SER A 93 -15.92 -16.61 -5.43
N SER A 94 -16.42 -16.94 -4.24
CA SER A 94 -16.74 -15.98 -3.19
C SER A 94 -15.51 -15.16 -2.80
N LEU A 95 -14.37 -15.81 -2.62
CA LEU A 95 -13.09 -15.17 -2.31
C LEU A 95 -12.68 -14.18 -3.41
N TYR A 96 -12.77 -14.56 -4.68
CA TYR A 96 -12.40 -13.69 -5.80
C TYR A 96 -13.29 -12.44 -5.86
N ILE A 97 -14.61 -12.60 -5.67
CA ILE A 97 -15.56 -11.48 -5.64
C ILE A 97 -15.23 -10.53 -4.50
N ILE A 98 -14.99 -11.04 -3.29
CA ILE A 98 -14.65 -10.23 -2.11
C ILE A 98 -13.33 -9.47 -2.33
N LEU A 99 -12.32 -10.14 -2.87
CA LEU A 99 -11.03 -9.51 -3.21
C LEU A 99 -11.18 -8.41 -4.25
N ALA A 100 -11.98 -8.63 -5.29
CA ALA A 100 -12.24 -7.63 -6.32
C ALA A 100 -12.94 -6.40 -5.74
N VAL A 101 -14.00 -6.59 -4.95
CA VAL A 101 -14.74 -5.50 -4.29
C VAL A 101 -13.85 -4.73 -3.32
N SER A 102 -13.07 -5.43 -2.48
CA SER A 102 -12.10 -4.81 -1.56
C SER A 102 -11.06 -3.98 -2.31
N SER A 103 -10.55 -4.50 -3.43
CA SER A 103 -9.57 -3.79 -4.27
C SER A 103 -10.16 -2.50 -4.85
N ILE A 104 -11.39 -2.54 -5.36
CA ILE A 104 -12.09 -1.35 -5.87
C ILE A 104 -12.26 -0.31 -4.76
N ILE A 105 -12.73 -0.72 -3.58
CA ILE A 105 -12.90 0.19 -2.44
C ILE A 105 -11.57 0.82 -2.04
N ASN A 106 -10.49 0.02 -1.96
CA ASN A 106 -9.16 0.53 -1.60
C ASN A 106 -8.62 1.56 -2.61
N LEU A 107 -8.86 1.34 -3.90
CA LEU A 107 -8.50 2.29 -4.95
C LEU A 107 -9.30 3.58 -4.84
N LEU A 108 -10.63 3.49 -4.64
CA LEU A 108 -11.49 4.66 -4.45
C LEU A 108 -11.04 5.46 -3.22
N SER A 109 -10.74 4.74 -2.13
CA SER A 109 -10.27 5.35 -0.90
C SER A 109 -8.96 6.10 -1.13
N THR A 110 -8.00 5.50 -1.84
CA THR A 110 -6.73 6.13 -2.18
C THR A 110 -6.94 7.40 -2.99
N LEU A 111 -7.82 7.34 -3.99
CA LEU A 111 -8.14 8.47 -4.85
C LEU A 111 -8.69 9.66 -4.07
N VAL A 112 -9.74 9.41 -3.29
CA VAL A 112 -10.45 10.43 -2.53
C VAL A 112 -9.52 11.06 -1.48
N ILE A 113 -8.66 10.28 -0.83
CA ILE A 113 -7.76 10.76 0.22
C ILE A 113 -6.61 11.59 -0.33
N VAL A 114 -5.98 11.16 -1.42
CA VAL A 114 -4.91 11.93 -2.05
C VAL A 114 -5.46 13.27 -2.59
N HIS A 115 -6.64 13.26 -3.23
CA HIS A 115 -7.27 14.49 -3.68
C HIS A 115 -7.66 15.41 -2.53
N ALA A 116 -8.34 14.90 -1.49
CA ALA A 116 -8.70 15.71 -0.32
C ALA A 116 -7.46 16.29 0.36
N SER A 117 -6.38 15.53 0.42
CA SER A 117 -5.09 15.98 0.96
C SER A 117 -4.51 17.11 0.12
N ALA A 118 -4.47 16.95 -1.20
CA ALA A 118 -3.95 17.94 -2.13
C ALA A 118 -4.75 19.25 -2.14
N LEU A 119 -6.09 19.17 -2.08
CA LEU A 119 -6.96 20.34 -2.00
C LEU A 119 -6.75 21.11 -0.70
N THR A 120 -6.71 20.39 0.43
CA THR A 120 -6.48 21.00 1.75
C THR A 120 -5.08 21.61 1.86
N HIS A 121 -4.09 21.04 1.16
CA HIS A 121 -2.74 21.60 1.05
C HIS A 121 -2.70 22.89 0.21
N LYS A 122 -3.54 23.03 -0.83
CA LYS A 122 -3.58 24.20 -1.73
C LYS A 122 -4.48 25.34 -1.25
N ASP A 123 -5.18 25.17 -0.12
CA ASP A 123 -6.20 26.12 0.37
C ASP A 123 -7.38 26.32 -0.61
N ASP A 124 -7.60 25.36 -1.51
CA ASP A 124 -8.73 25.40 -2.44
C ASP A 124 -10.01 24.96 -1.73
N SER A 125 -11.02 25.84 -1.69
CA SER A 125 -12.35 25.53 -1.15
C SER A 125 -13.13 24.69 -2.15
N PHE A 126 -13.16 23.37 -1.95
CA PHE A 126 -13.85 22.43 -2.82
C PHE A 126 -15.06 21.79 -2.12
N GLU A 127 -16.19 21.65 -2.82
CA GLU A 127 -17.39 20.99 -2.29
C GLU A 127 -17.31 19.46 -2.45
N ILE A 128 -17.85 18.72 -1.47
CA ILE A 128 -17.90 17.25 -1.48
C ILE A 128 -18.66 16.69 -2.72
N LYS A 129 -19.49 17.52 -3.35
CA LYS A 129 -20.34 17.13 -4.49
C LYS A 129 -19.57 16.83 -5.77
N ASP A 130 -18.35 17.32 -5.88
CA ASP A 130 -17.54 17.18 -7.09
C ASP A 130 -16.65 15.92 -7.07
N PHE A 131 -16.60 15.20 -5.94
CA PHE A 131 -15.83 13.96 -5.80
C PHE A 131 -16.20 12.87 -6.81
N PRO A 132 -17.47 12.61 -7.17
CA PRO A 132 -17.81 11.57 -8.13
C PRO A 132 -17.27 11.86 -9.54
N ILE A 133 -17.32 13.12 -9.97
CA ILE A 133 -16.83 13.57 -11.28
C ILE A 133 -15.31 13.45 -11.32
N LEU A 134 -14.64 13.90 -10.25
CA LEU A 134 -13.19 13.77 -10.08
C LEU A 134 -12.78 12.29 -10.08
N THR A 135 -13.56 11.46 -9.38
CA THR A 135 -13.33 10.02 -9.29
C THR A 135 -13.31 9.40 -10.68
N LEU A 136 -14.34 9.65 -11.49
CA LEU A 136 -14.41 9.14 -12.87
C LEU A 136 -13.24 9.61 -13.75
N LYS A 137 -12.80 10.87 -13.57
CA LYS A 137 -11.70 11.44 -14.35
C LYS A 137 -10.36 10.75 -14.10
N TYR A 138 -10.01 10.53 -12.84
CA TYR A 138 -8.67 10.03 -12.46
C TYR A 138 -8.63 8.50 -12.21
N TRP A 139 -9.78 7.83 -12.17
CA TRP A 139 -9.89 6.39 -11.96
C TRP A 139 -9.09 5.58 -12.97
N LYS A 140 -9.13 5.96 -14.24
CA LYS A 140 -8.42 5.24 -15.31
C LYS A 140 -6.90 5.25 -15.07
N GLY A 141 -6.33 6.41 -14.75
CA GLY A 141 -4.90 6.52 -14.48
C GLY A 141 -4.48 5.69 -13.28
N LEU A 142 -5.28 5.75 -12.21
CA LEU A 142 -5.04 5.00 -10.98
C LEU A 142 -5.10 3.48 -11.20
N LEU A 143 -6.10 3.00 -11.95
CA LEU A 143 -6.23 1.59 -12.31
C LEU A 143 -5.02 1.08 -13.09
N VAL A 144 -4.59 1.84 -14.10
CA VAL A 144 -3.43 1.47 -14.91
C VAL A 144 -2.18 1.41 -14.04
N THR A 145 -1.94 2.42 -13.19
CA THR A 145 -0.80 2.42 -12.25
C THR A 145 -0.85 1.23 -11.29
N ASN A 146 -2.01 0.94 -10.71
CA ASN A 146 -2.20 -0.20 -9.81
C ASN A 146 -1.98 -1.55 -10.52
N PHE A 147 -2.39 -1.68 -11.79
CA PHE A 147 -2.14 -2.86 -12.59
C PHE A 147 -0.63 -3.13 -12.78
N TYR A 148 0.15 -2.08 -13.10
CA TYR A 148 1.62 -2.21 -13.17
C TYR A 148 2.23 -2.58 -11.81
N ILE A 149 1.76 -1.96 -10.71
CA ILE A 149 2.20 -2.31 -9.35
C ILE A 149 1.93 -3.79 -9.07
N ALA A 150 0.72 -4.29 -9.39
CA ALA A 150 0.36 -5.69 -9.21
C ALA A 150 1.26 -6.62 -10.04
N LEU A 151 1.56 -6.26 -11.29
CA LEU A 151 2.45 -7.03 -12.16
C LEU A 151 3.89 -7.10 -11.60
N PHE A 152 4.42 -5.96 -11.12
CA PHE A 152 5.74 -5.91 -10.48
C PHE A 152 5.76 -6.69 -9.16
N SER A 153 4.71 -6.60 -8.36
CA SER A 153 4.55 -7.37 -7.12
C SER A 153 4.54 -8.87 -7.40
N LEU A 154 3.78 -9.31 -8.41
CA LEU A 154 3.74 -10.72 -8.83
C LEU A 154 5.12 -11.20 -9.27
N GLY A 155 5.81 -10.43 -10.11
CA GLY A 155 7.17 -10.75 -10.55
C GLY A 155 8.16 -10.84 -9.38
N TYR A 156 8.07 -9.92 -8.42
CA TYR A 156 8.90 -9.93 -7.21
C TYR A 156 8.69 -11.19 -6.36
N TRP A 157 7.44 -11.56 -6.07
CA TRP A 157 7.13 -12.78 -5.32
C TRP A 157 7.54 -14.05 -6.07
N PHE A 158 7.36 -14.09 -7.39
CA PHE A 158 7.78 -15.20 -8.21
C PHE A 158 9.30 -15.41 -8.16
N LEU A 159 10.09 -14.33 -8.29
CA LEU A 159 11.54 -14.38 -8.15
C LEU A 159 11.98 -14.84 -6.75
N PHE A 160 11.31 -14.34 -5.71
CA PHE A 160 11.58 -14.76 -4.33
C PHE A 160 11.42 -16.28 -4.15
N VAL A 161 10.29 -16.82 -4.61
CA VAL A 161 9.98 -18.25 -4.49
C VAL A 161 10.97 -19.11 -5.28
N ILE A 162 11.35 -18.70 -6.50
CA ILE A 162 12.34 -19.44 -7.31
C ILE A 162 13.69 -19.52 -6.59
N ILE A 163 14.17 -18.40 -6.06
CA ILE A 163 15.48 -18.37 -5.37
C ILE A 163 15.40 -19.18 -4.07
N LEU A 164 14.33 -19.02 -3.30
CA LEU A 164 14.13 -19.77 -2.07
C LEU A 164 14.07 -21.29 -2.33
N PHE A 165 13.33 -21.71 -3.35
CA PHE A 165 13.24 -23.11 -3.77
C PHE A 165 14.60 -23.66 -4.22
N SER A 166 15.39 -22.86 -4.95
CA SER A 166 16.74 -23.23 -5.34
C SER A 166 17.64 -23.45 -4.12
N ILE A 167 17.63 -22.52 -3.14
CA ILE A 167 18.41 -22.69 -1.90
C ILE A 167 17.97 -23.94 -1.15
N PHE A 168 16.66 -24.22 -1.10
CA PHE A 168 16.12 -25.42 -0.46
C PHE A 168 16.64 -26.70 -1.13
N PHE A 169 16.57 -26.78 -2.45
CA PHE A 169 16.98 -27.97 -3.21
C PHE A 169 18.49 -28.25 -3.15
N PHE A 170 19.33 -27.21 -3.18
CA PHE A 170 20.79 -27.35 -3.18
C PHE A 170 21.43 -27.41 -1.78
N SER A 171 20.65 -27.24 -0.71
CA SER A 171 21.20 -27.26 0.65
C SER A 171 21.23 -28.66 1.24
N THR A 172 22.43 -29.13 1.58
CA THR A 172 22.65 -30.43 2.24
C THR A 172 22.67 -30.34 3.76
N LYS A 173 22.81 -29.14 4.33
CA LYS A 173 22.85 -28.89 5.78
C LYS A 173 21.74 -27.93 6.20
N LEU A 174 20.99 -28.30 7.24
CA LEU A 174 19.88 -27.50 7.77
C LEU A 174 20.33 -26.13 8.31
N ASP A 175 21.44 -26.07 9.05
CA ASP A 175 21.93 -24.78 9.59
C ASP A 175 22.32 -23.80 8.48
N SER A 176 22.93 -24.30 7.40
CA SER A 176 23.28 -23.48 6.23
C SER A 176 22.04 -22.99 5.49
N LEU A 177 21.01 -23.84 5.38
CA LEU A 177 19.72 -23.49 4.77
C LEU A 177 19.03 -22.38 5.57
N VAL A 178 18.99 -22.49 6.90
CA VAL A 178 18.37 -21.48 7.78
C VAL A 178 19.11 -20.14 7.67
N ALA A 179 20.45 -20.15 7.75
CA ALA A 179 21.23 -18.93 7.61
C ALA A 179 21.04 -18.24 6.25
N LYS A 180 21.10 -19.00 5.14
CA LYS A 180 20.92 -18.47 3.78
C LYS A 180 19.50 -17.96 3.53
N SER A 181 18.48 -18.69 3.98
CA SER A 181 17.08 -18.27 3.83
C SER A 181 16.76 -17.02 4.65
N HIS A 182 17.28 -16.91 5.88
CA HIS A 182 17.15 -15.70 6.69
C HIS A 182 17.83 -14.48 6.03
N ALA A 183 19.06 -14.64 5.55
CA ALA A 183 19.76 -13.56 4.85
C ALA A 183 19.02 -13.13 3.58
N LEU A 184 18.49 -14.08 2.81
CA LEU A 184 17.67 -13.82 1.62
C LEU A 184 16.40 -13.04 1.99
N TRP A 185 15.70 -13.47 3.05
CA TRP A 185 14.50 -12.79 3.56
C TRP A 185 14.77 -11.33 3.90
N ILE A 186 15.88 -11.03 4.60
CA ILE A 186 16.26 -9.65 4.93
C ILE A 186 16.50 -8.83 3.65
N LEU A 187 17.26 -9.38 2.70
CA LEU A 187 17.56 -8.68 1.44
C LEU A 187 16.29 -8.37 0.66
N PHE A 188 15.39 -9.35 0.53
CA PHE A 188 14.11 -9.20 -0.13
C PHE A 188 13.23 -8.16 0.58
N ALA A 189 13.15 -8.19 1.91
CA ALA A 189 12.37 -7.22 2.69
C ALA A 189 12.89 -5.78 2.52
N VAL A 190 14.21 -5.58 2.46
CA VAL A 190 14.80 -4.25 2.21
C VAL A 190 14.44 -3.75 0.80
N PHE A 191 14.48 -4.63 -0.20
CA PHE A 191 14.10 -4.28 -1.56
C PHE A 191 12.59 -4.01 -1.70
N GLU A 192 11.75 -4.80 -1.03
CA GLU A 192 10.30 -4.58 -0.96
C GLU A 192 9.98 -3.24 -0.31
N SER A 193 10.70 -2.86 0.76
CA SER A 193 10.55 -1.55 1.39
C SER A 193 10.80 -0.41 0.40
N TYR A 194 11.84 -0.52 -0.44
CA TYR A 194 12.09 0.45 -1.51
C TYR A 194 10.95 0.47 -2.54
N LEU A 195 10.50 -0.71 -3.00
CA LEU A 195 9.40 -0.81 -3.95
C LEU A 195 8.09 -0.23 -3.38
N ALA A 196 7.79 -0.49 -2.11
CA ALA A 196 6.62 0.04 -1.42
C ALA A 196 6.62 1.58 -1.41
N ILE A 197 7.77 2.22 -1.19
CA ILE A 197 7.89 3.68 -1.30
C ILE A 197 7.54 4.14 -2.73
N VAL A 198 8.12 3.49 -3.74
CA VAL A 198 7.89 3.82 -5.16
C VAL A 198 6.42 3.62 -5.53
N TRP A 199 5.78 2.54 -5.06
CA TRP A 199 4.37 2.22 -5.33
C TRP A 199 3.42 3.21 -4.65
N ASN A 200 3.63 3.52 -3.37
CA ASN A 200 2.79 4.51 -2.68
C ASN A 200 2.91 5.89 -3.34
N LEU A 201 4.12 6.28 -3.72
CA LEU A 201 4.35 7.56 -4.38
C LEU A 201 3.84 7.60 -5.82
N SER A 202 3.93 6.49 -6.57
CA SER A 202 3.40 6.44 -7.94
C SER A 202 1.88 6.54 -7.97
N MET A 203 1.19 5.98 -6.97
CA MET A 203 -0.26 6.19 -6.79
C MET A 203 -0.58 7.67 -6.59
N VAL A 204 0.16 8.36 -5.73
CA VAL A 204 0.01 9.82 -5.51
C VAL A 204 0.27 10.61 -6.80
N ILE A 205 1.36 10.33 -7.51
CA ILE A 205 1.72 11.00 -8.77
C ILE A 205 0.66 10.75 -9.85
N SER A 206 0.14 9.52 -9.93
CA SER A 206 -0.88 9.16 -10.92
C SER A 206 -2.17 9.96 -10.76
N ILE A 207 -2.47 10.37 -9.54
CA ILE A 207 -3.65 11.17 -9.22
C ILE A 207 -3.38 12.66 -9.48
N LEU A 208 -2.18 13.14 -9.11
CA LEU A 208 -1.88 14.58 -9.10
C LEU A 208 -1.28 15.12 -10.41
N GLU A 209 -0.63 14.29 -11.22
CA GLU A 209 0.05 14.72 -12.44
C GLU A 209 -0.58 14.19 -13.73
N ASP A 210 -1.69 13.45 -13.64
CA ASP A 210 -2.37 12.80 -14.78
C ASP A 210 -1.41 11.92 -15.64
N THR A 211 -0.33 11.42 -15.02
CA THR A 211 0.61 10.48 -15.63
C THR A 211 0.45 9.11 -15.02
N TYR A 212 0.27 8.06 -15.83
CA TYR A 212 -0.17 6.75 -15.36
C TYR A 212 0.79 5.61 -15.74
N GLY A 213 0.62 4.47 -15.07
CA GLY A 213 1.36 3.25 -15.35
C GLY A 213 2.86 3.39 -15.10
N ILE A 214 3.67 2.85 -16.01
CA ILE A 214 5.13 2.84 -15.88
C ILE A 214 5.74 4.24 -15.82
N GLN A 215 5.11 5.24 -16.42
CA GLN A 215 5.57 6.63 -16.36
C GLN A 215 5.46 7.20 -14.94
N ALA A 216 4.36 6.90 -14.25
CA ALA A 216 4.15 7.27 -12.84
C ALA A 216 5.19 6.60 -11.93
N LEU A 217 5.46 5.31 -12.14
CA LEU A 217 6.49 4.58 -11.40
C LEU A 217 7.89 5.15 -11.66
N GLY A 218 8.21 5.50 -12.91
CA GLY A 218 9.48 6.10 -13.28
C GLY A 218 9.70 7.46 -12.60
N LYS A 219 8.67 8.31 -12.56
CA LYS A 219 8.71 9.59 -11.83
C LYS A 219 8.84 9.39 -10.32
N ALA A 220 8.09 8.44 -9.75
CA ALA A 220 8.22 8.09 -8.34
C ALA A 220 9.65 7.65 -7.99
N ALA A 221 10.25 6.77 -8.80
CA ALA A 221 11.62 6.33 -8.59
C ALA A 221 12.65 7.48 -8.66
N LYS A 222 12.43 8.47 -9.53
CA LYS A 222 13.28 9.69 -9.59
C LYS A 222 13.18 10.50 -8.29
N ILE A 223 11.96 10.71 -7.76
CA ILE A 223 11.76 11.40 -6.48
C ILE A 223 12.41 10.63 -5.32
N VAL A 224 12.22 9.30 -5.27
CA VAL A 224 12.78 8.47 -4.20
C VAL A 224 14.31 8.55 -4.16
N LYS A 225 14.98 8.67 -5.32
CA LYS A 225 16.44 8.84 -5.38
C LYS A 225 16.94 10.10 -4.66
N GLY A 226 16.15 11.18 -4.64
CA GLY A 226 16.51 12.45 -3.98
C GLY A 226 16.24 12.48 -2.47
N MET A 227 15.31 11.66 -1.95
CA MET A 227 14.86 11.69 -0.55
C MET A 227 15.01 10.35 0.19
N LYS A 228 15.98 9.51 -0.24
CA LYS A 228 16.16 8.12 0.20
C LYS A 228 16.01 7.92 1.73
N PRO A 229 16.77 8.60 2.61
CA PRO A 229 16.71 8.28 4.03
C PRO A 229 15.38 8.70 4.69
N LYS A 230 14.78 9.82 4.26
CA LYS A 230 13.53 10.34 4.82
C LYS A 230 12.35 9.42 4.50
N LEU A 231 12.20 9.07 3.21
CA LEU A 231 11.12 8.20 2.75
C LEU A 231 11.28 6.76 3.24
N PHE A 232 12.52 6.28 3.37
CA PHE A 232 12.81 4.98 3.95
C PHE A 232 12.42 4.91 5.44
N LEU A 233 12.82 5.92 6.23
CA LEU A 233 12.45 5.99 7.64
C LEU A 233 10.93 6.12 7.82
N LEU A 234 10.26 6.86 6.94
CA LEU A 234 8.81 6.97 6.94
C LEU A 234 8.13 5.62 6.64
N ASN A 235 8.61 4.91 5.61
CA ASN A 235 8.08 3.58 5.28
C ASN A 235 8.32 2.59 6.43
N LEU A 236 9.49 2.65 7.07
CA LEU A 236 9.81 1.84 8.24
C LEU A 236 8.86 2.13 9.41
N PHE A 237 8.57 3.40 9.69
CA PHE A 237 7.62 3.79 10.74
C PHE A 237 6.22 3.20 10.50
N PHE A 238 5.68 3.36 9.30
CA PHE A 238 4.37 2.78 8.95
C PHE A 238 4.38 1.25 8.91
N GLY A 239 5.49 0.65 8.45
CA GLY A 239 5.69 -0.79 8.44
C GLY A 239 5.71 -1.38 9.85
N LEU A 240 6.44 -0.77 10.78
CA LEU A 240 6.48 -1.19 12.19
C LEU A 240 5.13 -1.01 12.87
N LEU A 241 4.42 0.09 12.59
CA LEU A 241 3.08 0.32 13.13
C LEU A 241 2.10 -0.75 12.65
N SER A 242 2.11 -1.05 11.35
CA SER A 242 1.26 -2.10 10.75
C SER A 242 1.64 -3.49 11.26
N PHE A 243 2.94 -3.79 11.38
CA PHE A 243 3.43 -5.03 11.94
C PHE A 243 2.99 -5.21 13.41
N GLY A 244 3.07 -4.15 14.22
CA GLY A 244 2.57 -4.15 15.60
C GLY A 244 1.09 -4.49 15.68
N LEU A 245 0.25 -3.90 14.81
CA LEU A 245 -1.17 -4.25 14.71
C LEU A 245 -1.39 -5.73 14.37
N VAL A 246 -0.59 -6.28 13.46
CA VAL A 246 -0.67 -7.71 13.11
C VAL A 246 -0.21 -8.59 14.27
N GLN A 247 0.80 -8.20 15.05
CA GLN A 247 1.22 -8.99 16.22
C GLN A 247 0.13 -9.02 17.30
N ILE A 248 -0.60 -7.93 17.50
CA ILE A 248 -1.75 -7.89 18.42
C ILE A 248 -2.77 -8.98 18.04
N LEU A 249 -3.01 -9.23 16.74
CA LEU A 249 -3.90 -10.31 16.29
C LEU A 249 -3.44 -11.71 16.65
N ARG A 250 -2.13 -11.94 16.64
CA ARG A 250 -1.58 -13.25 16.99
C ARG A 250 -1.72 -13.55 18.47
N LEU A 251 -1.81 -12.50 19.29
CA LEU A 251 -2.02 -12.63 20.73
C LEU A 251 -3.51 -12.81 21.09
N ILE A 252 -4.42 -12.56 20.16
CA ILE A 252 -5.85 -12.73 20.37
C ILE A 252 -6.20 -14.21 20.28
N ASP A 253 -6.94 -14.69 21.27
CA ASP A 253 -7.45 -16.06 21.28
C ASP A 253 -8.63 -16.19 20.30
N TRP A 254 -8.37 -16.85 19.18
CA TRP A 254 -9.36 -17.11 18.13
C TRP A 254 -10.34 -18.22 18.50
N SER A 255 -10.15 -18.91 19.64
CA SER A 255 -11.10 -19.90 20.17
C SER A 255 -12.30 -19.26 20.89
N SER A 256 -12.29 -17.93 21.04
CA SER A 256 -13.39 -17.17 21.63
C SER A 256 -14.68 -17.24 20.80
N SER A 257 -15.78 -16.76 21.38
CA SER A 257 -17.08 -16.69 20.71
C SER A 257 -16.99 -15.93 19.38
N PHE A 258 -17.82 -16.32 18.41
CA PHE A 258 -17.85 -15.67 17.09
C PHE A 258 -18.00 -14.15 17.17
N SER A 259 -18.78 -13.66 18.14
CA SER A 259 -18.96 -12.22 18.35
C SER A 259 -17.66 -11.52 18.74
N VAL A 260 -16.87 -12.11 19.65
CA VAL A 260 -15.59 -11.51 20.09
C VAL A 260 -14.60 -11.48 18.93
N THR A 261 -14.50 -12.57 18.18
CA THR A 261 -13.64 -12.66 17.00
C THR A 261 -14.03 -11.62 15.94
N LEU A 262 -15.34 -11.48 15.68
CA LEU A 262 -15.86 -10.51 14.72
C LEU A 262 -15.57 -9.07 15.14
N THR A 263 -15.89 -8.71 16.38
CA THR A 263 -15.63 -7.35 16.90
C THR A 263 -14.14 -7.03 16.88
N THR A 264 -13.30 -7.99 17.28
CA THR A 264 -11.85 -7.79 17.33
C THR A 264 -11.25 -7.61 15.95
N GLY A 265 -11.65 -8.44 14.98
CA GLY A 265 -11.21 -8.28 13.60
C GLY A 265 -11.72 -6.98 12.97
N LEU A 266 -12.92 -6.52 13.32
CA LEU A 266 -13.45 -5.24 12.87
C LEU A 266 -12.62 -4.05 13.39
N VAL A 267 -12.27 -4.07 14.68
CA VAL A 267 -11.39 -3.05 15.30
C VAL A 267 -10.03 -3.02 14.61
N LEU A 268 -9.47 -4.19 14.31
CA LEU A 268 -8.20 -4.26 13.60
C LEU A 268 -8.30 -3.73 12.17
N VAL A 269 -9.24 -4.23 11.35
CA VAL A 269 -9.38 -3.80 9.96
C VAL A 269 -9.55 -2.28 9.91
N SER A 270 -10.33 -1.73 10.85
CA SER A 270 -10.48 -0.29 11.01
C SER A 270 -9.15 0.40 11.34
N SER A 271 -8.39 -0.15 12.28
CA SER A 271 -7.09 0.41 12.70
C SER A 271 -6.06 0.39 11.56
N VAL A 272 -5.94 -0.72 10.84
CA VAL A 272 -5.04 -0.86 9.68
C VAL A 272 -5.44 0.12 8.58
N PHE A 273 -6.75 0.26 8.32
CA PHE A 273 -7.26 1.22 7.36
C PHE A 273 -6.89 2.66 7.75
N VAL A 274 -7.08 3.07 9.00
CA VAL A 274 -6.70 4.41 9.48
C VAL A 274 -5.20 4.65 9.32
N VAL A 275 -4.35 3.67 9.65
CA VAL A 275 -2.90 3.77 9.45
C VAL A 275 -2.56 3.95 7.97
N ARG A 276 -3.18 3.15 7.09
CA ARG A 276 -3.00 3.25 5.64
C ARG A 276 -3.39 4.62 5.10
N MET A 277 -4.43 5.23 5.67
CA MET A 277 -4.88 6.56 5.27
C MET A 277 -3.96 7.66 5.74
N PHE A 278 -3.52 7.59 6.98
CA PHE A 278 -2.51 8.52 7.45
C PHE A 278 -1.20 8.39 6.64
N GLN A 279 -0.83 7.17 6.25
CA GLN A 279 0.30 6.92 5.34
C GLN A 279 0.11 7.65 4.01
N LEU A 280 -1.03 7.50 3.33
CA LEU A 280 -1.30 8.18 2.05
C LEU A 280 -1.28 9.70 2.13
N VAL A 281 -1.85 10.29 3.19
CA VAL A 281 -1.74 11.74 3.45
C VAL A 281 -0.28 12.13 3.57
N THR A 282 0.51 11.35 4.30
CA THR A 282 1.93 11.64 4.53
C THR A 282 2.77 11.53 3.25
N TYR A 283 2.51 10.54 2.40
CA TYR A 283 3.15 10.46 1.07
C TYR A 283 2.74 11.62 0.16
N THR A 284 1.51 12.12 0.30
CA THR A 284 1.04 13.30 -0.44
C THR A 284 1.77 14.57 -0.01
N VAL A 285 1.96 14.77 1.30
CA VAL A 285 2.77 15.88 1.84
C VAL A 285 4.23 15.75 1.40
N ALA A 286 4.81 14.56 1.53
CA ALA A 286 6.20 14.30 1.11
C ALA A 286 6.40 14.56 -0.40
N TYR A 287 5.40 14.24 -1.23
CA TYR A 287 5.39 14.57 -2.64
C TYR A 287 5.41 16.09 -2.89
N PHE A 288 4.54 16.87 -2.22
CA PHE A 288 4.53 18.32 -2.38
C PHE A 288 5.82 18.98 -1.91
N GLN A 289 6.39 18.53 -0.79
CA GLN A 289 7.69 18.99 -0.32
C GLN A 289 8.78 18.70 -1.36
N CYS A 290 8.83 17.48 -1.91
CA CYS A 290 9.81 17.13 -2.94
C CYS A 290 9.66 18.00 -4.20
N LYS A 291 8.42 18.19 -4.66
CA LYS A 291 8.14 19.00 -5.83
C LYS A 291 8.53 20.47 -5.62
N SER A 292 8.33 21.00 -4.41
CA SER A 292 8.75 22.36 -4.07
C SER A 292 10.28 22.52 -4.04
N LEU A 293 11.02 21.49 -3.59
CA LEU A 293 12.48 21.47 -3.60
C LEU A 293 13.01 21.43 -5.03
N GLN A 294 12.47 20.54 -5.87
CA GLN A 294 12.86 20.46 -7.29
C GLN A 294 12.56 21.76 -8.04
N GLY A 295 11.45 22.44 -7.73
CA GLY A 295 11.14 23.76 -8.31
C GLY A 295 12.20 24.80 -7.94
N LYS A 296 12.58 24.87 -6.66
CA LYS A 296 13.63 25.78 -6.18
C LYS A 296 15.01 25.49 -6.81
N ASP A 297 15.35 24.21 -6.97
CA ASP A 297 16.61 23.83 -7.61
C ASP A 297 16.64 24.27 -9.08
N VAL A 298 15.54 24.11 -9.82
CA VAL A 298 15.41 24.56 -11.22
C VAL A 298 15.45 26.08 -11.34
N ASP A 299 14.76 26.80 -10.46
CA ASP A 299 14.76 28.27 -10.46
C ASP A 299 16.16 28.81 -10.12
N SER A 300 16.84 28.21 -9.14
CA SER A 300 18.23 28.57 -8.81
C SER A 300 19.22 28.29 -9.93
N LEU A 301 19.05 27.19 -10.67
CA LEU A 301 19.86 26.87 -11.85
C LEU A 301 19.62 27.86 -12.98
N ARG A 302 18.37 28.28 -13.21
CA ARG A 302 18.05 29.35 -14.16
C ARG A 302 18.69 30.67 -13.76
N ASP A 303 18.61 31.07 -12.49
CA ASP A 303 19.22 32.32 -12.02
C ASP A 303 20.74 32.32 -12.21
N VAL A 304 21.41 31.18 -11.99
CA VAL A 304 22.85 31.03 -12.27
C VAL A 304 23.14 31.12 -13.78
N GLU A 305 22.30 30.53 -14.63
CA GLU A 305 22.44 30.59 -16.09
C GLU A 305 22.23 32.03 -16.62
N TYR A 306 21.23 32.76 -16.12
CA TYR A 306 21.02 34.18 -16.44
C TYR A 306 22.18 35.06 -15.96
N THR A 307 22.73 34.79 -14.78
CA THR A 307 23.89 35.54 -14.27
C THR A 307 25.14 35.32 -15.13
N LYS A 308 25.33 34.11 -15.67
CA LYS A 308 26.43 33.80 -16.61
C LYS A 308 26.24 34.45 -17.98
N LEU A 309 25.02 34.48 -18.51
CA LEU A 309 24.71 35.16 -19.78
C LEU A 309 24.89 36.68 -19.68
N SER A 310 24.47 37.29 -18.56
CA SER A 310 24.64 38.73 -18.33
C SER A 310 26.11 39.13 -18.18
N SER A 311 26.93 38.34 -17.48
CA SER A 311 28.36 38.62 -17.30
C SER A 311 29.18 38.39 -18.57
N THR A 312 28.80 37.43 -19.42
CA THR A 312 29.45 37.21 -20.72
C THR A 312 29.12 38.31 -21.72
N THR A 313 27.90 38.87 -21.67
CA THR A 313 27.49 40.00 -22.53
C THR A 313 28.16 41.32 -22.12
N LEU A 314 28.47 41.49 -20.82
CA LEU A 314 29.19 42.67 -20.31
C LEU A 314 30.71 42.64 -20.58
N MET A 315 31.32 41.46 -20.79
CA MET A 315 32.72 41.34 -21.21
C MET A 315 32.95 41.45 -22.72
N GLY A 316 31.90 41.38 -23.54
CA GLY A 316 31.98 41.56 -25.00
C GLY A 316 31.83 43.02 -25.47
N GLY A 317 31.69 43.96 -24.55
CA GLY A 317 31.42 45.37 -24.82
C GLY A 317 32.35 46.30 -24.07
N LEU A 318 33.66 46.20 -24.29
CA LEU A 318 34.55 47.35 -24.17
C LEU A 318 35.50 47.38 -25.39
N PRO A 319 35.63 48.55 -26.04
CA PRO A 319 36.25 48.70 -27.36
C PRO A 319 37.76 48.46 -27.40
#